data_AF-A0A973P3Y9-F1
#
_entry.id   AF-A0A973P3Y9-F1
#
_cell.length_a   1.000
_cell.length_b   1.000
_cell.length_c   1.000
_cell.angle_alpha   90.00
_cell.angle_beta   90.00
_cell.angle_gamma   90.00
#
_symmetry.space_group_name_H-M   'P 1'
#
loop_
_entity.id
_entity.type
_entity.pdbx_description
1 polymer ?
#
loop_
_entity_poly.entity_id
_entity_poly.type
_entity_poly.pdbx_seq_one_letter_code
_entity_poly.pdbx_strand_id
1 'polypeptide(L)' 'ASTADGASVIQAADSNGTDEHWTLIATGNGYYKVKNVNSGKLLDVSGSSTSAGAQLVQTTDTTADSQLWQVVNVD' A
#
# COMPACT_ATOMS: atom_id res chain seq x y z
N ALA A 1 9.65 -9.12 -6.30
CA ALA A 1 9.88 -7.80 -5.67
C ALA A 1 10.65 -7.86 -4.34
N SER A 2 11.12 -6.71 -3.84
CA SER A 2 11.65 -6.54 -2.47
C SER A 2 10.57 -6.76 -1.41
N THR A 3 10.98 -7.25 -0.25
CA THR A 3 10.14 -7.40 0.95
C THR A 3 10.63 -6.53 2.11
N ALA A 4 11.48 -5.53 1.85
CA ALA A 4 11.99 -4.62 2.87
C ALA A 4 11.00 -3.48 3.17
N ASP A 5 11.05 -2.95 4.39
CA ASP A 5 10.38 -1.68 4.71
C ASP A 5 10.96 -0.52 3.91
N GLY A 6 10.10 0.37 3.44
CA GLY A 6 10.49 1.50 2.61
C GLY A 6 10.78 1.16 1.15
N ALA A 7 10.60 -0.09 0.73
CA ALA A 7 10.74 -0.44 -0.70
C ALA A 7 9.63 0.23 -1.53
N SER A 8 10.01 0.88 -2.62
CA SER A 8 9.05 1.59 -3.49
C SER A 8 8.01 0.66 -4.09
N VAL A 9 6.76 1.11 -4.09
CA VAL A 9 5.68 0.55 -4.92
C VAL A 9 5.72 1.25 -6.27
N ILE A 10 5.74 0.46 -7.34
CA ILE A 10 5.84 0.94 -8.72
C ILE A 10 4.69 0.38 -9.56
N GLN A 11 4.46 0.98 -10.71
CA GLN A 11 3.62 0.38 -11.76
C GLN A 11 4.49 -0.53 -12.62
N ALA A 12 3.99 -1.73 -12.92
CA ALA A 12 4.63 -2.71 -13.76
C ALA A 12 3.59 -3.39 -14.66
N ALA A 13 4.05 -4.08 -15.70
CA ALA A 13 3.17 -4.92 -16.51
C ALA A 13 2.71 -6.13 -15.69
N ASP A 14 1.44 -6.53 -15.85
CA ASP A 14 0.88 -7.70 -15.17
C ASP A 14 1.69 -8.96 -15.52
N SER A 15 2.25 -9.57 -14.48
CA SER A 15 2.99 -10.81 -14.51
C SER A 15 2.27 -11.94 -13.76
N ASN A 16 1.10 -11.66 -13.18
CA ASN A 16 0.37 -12.54 -12.27
C ASN A 16 1.23 -13.02 -11.08
N GLY A 17 2.22 -12.18 -10.70
CA GLY A 17 3.12 -12.40 -9.56
C GLY A 17 2.47 -12.01 -8.23
N THR A 18 2.84 -12.70 -7.14
CA THR A 18 2.30 -12.39 -5.81
C THR A 18 2.68 -10.99 -5.32
N ASP A 19 3.72 -10.38 -5.89
CA ASP A 19 4.13 -9.01 -5.61
C ASP A 19 3.24 -7.94 -6.25
N GLU A 20 2.39 -8.32 -7.20
CA GLU A 20 1.38 -7.46 -7.83
C GLU A 20 -0.02 -7.70 -7.24
N HIS A 21 -0.18 -8.73 -6.41
CA HIS A 21 -1.44 -9.06 -5.75
C HIS A 21 -1.57 -8.33 -4.40
N TRP A 22 -2.74 -7.75 -4.17
CA TRP A 22 -3.03 -6.96 -2.96
C TRP A 22 -4.34 -7.39 -2.30
N THR A 23 -4.33 -7.48 -0.98
CA THR A 23 -5.51 -7.75 -0.15
C THR A 23 -6.00 -6.47 0.50
N LEU A 24 -7.29 -6.16 0.33
CA LEU A 24 -7.96 -5.09 1.04
C LEU A 24 -8.49 -5.60 2.39
N ILE A 25 -8.02 -5.01 3.48
CA ILE A 25 -8.42 -5.35 4.86
C ILE A 25 -9.23 -4.19 5.42
N ALA A 26 -10.53 -4.37 5.58
CA ALA A 26 -11.41 -3.33 6.13
C ALA A 26 -11.06 -3.03 7.60
N THR A 27 -10.98 -1.74 7.95
CA THR A 27 -10.72 -1.29 9.32
C THR A 27 -12.01 -0.96 10.10
N GLY A 28 -13.17 -1.11 9.47
CA GLY A 28 -14.50 -0.92 10.10
C GLY A 28 -15.01 0.53 10.13
N ASN A 29 -14.21 1.50 9.69
CA ASN A 29 -14.52 2.93 9.67
C ASN A 29 -14.49 3.55 8.27
N GLY A 30 -14.70 2.75 7.22
CA GLY A 30 -14.69 3.21 5.82
C GLY A 30 -13.30 3.29 5.17
N TYR A 31 -12.25 2.92 5.91
CA TYR A 31 -10.90 2.78 5.40
C TYR A 31 -10.50 1.30 5.23
N TYR A 32 -9.43 1.11 4.46
CA TYR A 32 -8.79 -0.18 4.23
C TYR A 32 -7.29 -0.07 4.49
N LYS A 33 -6.72 -1.16 4.98
CA LYS A 33 -5.29 -1.44 4.83
C LYS A 33 -5.10 -2.24 3.54
N VAL A 34 -4.11 -1.87 2.73
CA VAL A 34 -3.81 -2.53 1.44
C VAL A 34 -2.54 -3.34 1.62
N LYS A 35 -2.66 -4.68 1.73
CA LYS A 35 -1.55 -5.57 2.08
C LYS A 35 -1.02 -6.31 0.86
N ASN A 36 0.28 -6.22 0.60
CA ASN A 36 0.92 -6.98 -0.47
C ASN A 36 0.96 -8.48 -0.13
N VAL A 37 0.61 -9.34 -1.08
CA VAL A 37 0.57 -10.79 -0.85
C VAL A 37 1.98 -11.38 -0.74
N ASN A 38 2.96 -10.91 -1.52
CA ASN A 38 4.34 -11.40 -1.47
C ASN A 38 5.06 -11.01 -0.16
N SER A 39 5.01 -9.74 0.25
CA SER A 39 5.78 -9.28 1.41
C SER A 39 5.02 -9.32 2.73
N GLY A 40 3.68 -9.33 2.69
CA GLY A 40 2.84 -9.17 3.86
C GLY A 40 2.87 -7.76 4.47
N LYS A 41 3.43 -6.77 3.77
CA LYS A 41 3.51 -5.36 4.21
C LYS A 41 2.38 -4.52 3.65
N LEU A 42 2.13 -3.37 4.28
CA LEU A 42 1.07 -2.44 3.89
C LEU A 42 1.57 -1.38 2.91
N LEU A 43 0.69 -0.96 2.01
CA LEU A 43 0.87 0.25 1.21
C LEU A 43 0.88 1.47 2.14
N ASP A 44 1.92 2.29 2.01
CA ASP A 44 2.20 3.40 2.91
C ASP A 44 2.67 4.61 2.11
N VAL A 45 2.33 5.81 2.56
CA VAL A 45 2.90 7.05 2.01
C VAL A 45 4.26 7.28 2.66
N SER A 46 5.32 7.37 1.85
CA SER A 46 6.69 7.54 2.34
C SER A 46 6.80 8.73 3.30
N GLY A 47 7.22 8.46 4.54
CA GLY A 47 7.38 9.46 5.59
C GLY A 47 6.08 10.16 5.99
N SER A 48 4.92 9.56 5.72
CA SER A 48 3.59 10.14 5.97
C SER A 48 3.42 11.54 5.34
N SER A 49 4.07 11.75 4.19
CA SER A 49 4.06 13.03 3.47
C SER A 49 2.64 13.42 3.03
N THR A 50 2.30 14.70 3.15
CA THR A 50 1.06 15.28 2.63
C THR A 50 1.23 15.97 1.28
N SER A 51 2.46 15.98 0.75
CA SER A 51 2.76 16.59 -0.54
C SER A 51 2.18 15.78 -1.69
N ALA A 52 1.61 16.46 -2.68
CA ALA A 52 1.15 15.83 -3.91
C ALA A 52 2.31 15.09 -4.61
N GLY A 53 2.04 13.87 -5.09
CA GLY A 53 3.06 13.02 -5.72
C GLY A 53 4.03 12.35 -4.75
N ALA A 54 3.74 12.33 -3.45
CA ALA A 54 4.50 11.55 -2.49
C ALA A 54 4.63 10.08 -2.94
N GLN A 55 5.85 9.53 -2.88
CA GLN A 55 6.13 8.16 -3.24
C GLN A 55 5.39 7.20 -2.31
N LEU A 56 4.79 6.16 -2.88
CA LEU A 56 4.25 5.04 -2.13
C LEU A 56 5.32 3.98 -1.88
N VAL A 57 5.36 3.46 -0.68
CA VAL A 57 6.27 2.41 -0.24
C VAL A 57 5.48 1.27 0.39
N GLN A 58 6.14 0.14 0.63
CA GLN A 58 5.62 -0.90 1.51
C GLN A 58 6.30 -0.82 2.87
N THR A 59 5.51 -0.89 3.94
CA THR A 59 6.02 -0.88 5.31
C THR A 59 5.24 -1.88 6.16
N THR A 60 5.90 -2.46 7.16
CA THR A 60 5.25 -3.15 8.27
C THR A 60 4.10 -2.30 8.82
N ASP A 61 3.03 -2.94 9.31
CA ASP A 61 1.90 -2.24 9.92
C ASP A 61 2.39 -1.40 11.12
N THR A 62 2.36 -0.08 10.97
CA THR A 62 2.78 0.89 11.99
C THR A 62 1.59 1.54 12.68
N THR A 63 0.36 1.18 12.30
CA THR A 63 -0.89 1.86 12.70
C THR A 63 -0.98 3.34 12.29
N ALA A 64 -0.04 3.83 11.47
CA ALA A 64 -0.07 5.21 10.99
C ALA A 64 -1.22 5.45 10.01
N ASP A 65 -1.78 6.66 10.03
CA ASP A 65 -2.84 7.08 9.10
C ASP A 65 -2.38 7.03 7.63
N SER A 66 -1.08 7.13 7.36
CA SER A 66 -0.51 6.97 6.02
C SER A 66 -0.66 5.56 5.44
N GLN A 67 -1.13 4.60 6.24
CA GLN A 67 -1.45 3.23 5.84
C GLN A 67 -2.97 2.98 5.70
N LEU A 68 -3.80 4.02 5.85
CA LEU A 68 -5.24 3.97 5.71
C LEU A 68 -5.68 4.55 4.37
N TRP A 69 -6.37 3.73 3.59
CA TRP A 69 -6.78 4.06 2.23
C TRP A 69 -8.29 4.03 2.10
N GLN A 70 -8.85 5.04 1.44
CA GLN A 70 -10.24 5.00 0.99
C GLN A 70 -10.28 4.56 -0.47
N VAL A 71 -11.13 3.59 -0.78
CA VAL A 71 -11.42 3.21 -2.16
C VAL A 71 -12.59 4.07 -2.62
N VAL A 72 -12.35 4.89 -3.63
CA VAL A 72 -13.35 5.76 -4.24
C VAL A 72 -13.56 5.34 -5.69
N ASN A 73 -14.81 5.38 -6.15
CA ASN A 73 -15.08 5.21 -7.57
C ASN A 73 -14.54 6.44 -8.32
N VAL A 74 -13.90 6.19 -9.44
CA VAL A 74 -13.48 7.23 -10.38
C VAL A 74 -14.36 7.07 -11.62
N ASP A 75 -15.08 8.13 -11.96
CA ASP A 75 -16.00 8.20 -13.11
C ASP A 75 -15.24 8.27 -14.45
#